data_AF-A0A293MC76-F1
#
_entry.id   AF-A0A293MC76-F1
#
_cell.length_a   1.000
_cell.length_b   1.000
_cell.length_c   1.000
_cell.angle_alpha   90.00
_cell.angle_beta   90.00
_cell.angle_gamma   90.00
#
_symmetry.space_group_name_H-M   'P 1'
#
loop_
_entity.id
_entity.type
_entity.pdbx_description
1 polymer ?
#
loop_
_entity_poly.entity_id
_entity_poly.type
_entity_poly.pdbx_seq_one_letter_code
_entity_poly.pdbx_strand_id
1 'polypeptide(L)'
;MSRSGLVTSDSHEEYQYLSLLSRILECGKQKSDRTGTGTISMFGTQSRYSLRNGTIPLLTTKKVFWKGVLEELLWFLRGSCA
;
A
#
# COMPACT_ATOMS: atom_id res chain seq x y z
N MET A 1 -0.74 -15.97 30.71
CA MET A 1 0.05 -16.05 29.46
C MET A 1 -0.59 -17.09 28.55
N SER A 2 -0.57 -16.85 27.23
CA SER A 2 -1.27 -17.60 26.17
C SER A 2 -2.76 -17.23 25.97
N ARG A 3 -3.00 -16.12 25.25
CA ARG A 3 -4.16 -16.01 24.37
C ARG A 3 -3.72 -16.49 23.00
N SER A 4 -4.13 -17.71 22.69
CA SER A 4 -4.11 -18.30 21.36
C SER A 4 -4.61 -17.30 20.31
N GLY A 5 -3.81 -17.09 19.28
CA GLY A 5 -4.12 -16.22 18.16
C GLY A 5 -5.32 -16.75 17.39
N LEU A 6 -6.47 -16.10 17.60
CA LEU A 6 -7.57 -16.11 16.62
C LEU A 6 -7.16 -15.17 15.49
N VAL A 7 -6.35 -15.68 14.56
CA VAL A 7 -6.19 -15.04 13.24
C VAL A 7 -7.48 -15.32 12.50
N THR A 8 -8.38 -14.33 12.42
CA THR A 8 -9.56 -14.38 11.55
C THR A 8 -9.09 -14.55 10.11
N SER A 9 -9.22 -15.76 9.57
CA SER A 9 -8.54 -16.25 8.38
C SER A 9 -9.24 -15.91 7.06
N ASP A 10 -9.97 -14.80 6.95
CA ASP A 10 -10.83 -14.59 5.77
C ASP A 10 -10.99 -13.13 5.30
N SER A 11 -10.14 -12.23 5.78
CA SER A 11 -10.11 -10.84 5.29
C SER A 11 -8.99 -10.67 4.27
N HIS A 12 -9.36 -10.32 3.03
CA HIS A 12 -8.42 -10.04 1.94
C HIS A 12 -7.39 -8.97 2.35
N GLU A 13 -6.11 -9.18 2.06
CA GLU A 13 -5.02 -8.30 2.53
C GLU A 13 -5.18 -6.84 2.03
N GLU A 14 -5.86 -6.64 0.90
CA GLU A 14 -6.16 -5.31 0.34
C GLU A 14 -7.01 -4.44 1.26
N TYR A 15 -7.81 -5.02 2.17
CA TYR A 15 -8.57 -4.23 3.14
C TYR A 15 -7.67 -3.36 4.02
N GLN A 16 -6.42 -3.77 4.27
CA GLN A 16 -5.47 -2.91 4.98
C GLN A 16 -5.22 -1.57 4.25
N TYR A 17 -5.15 -1.61 2.93
CA TYR A 17 -5.00 -0.41 2.10
C TYR A 17 -6.28 0.42 2.09
N LEU A 18 -7.44 -0.22 1.88
CA LEU A 18 -8.73 0.47 1.81
C LEU A 18 -9.11 1.11 3.15
N SER A 19 -8.96 0.39 4.26
CA SER A 19 -9.23 0.92 5.60
C SER A 19 -8.30 2.07 5.95
N LEU A 20 -7.04 2.02 5.51
CA LEU A 20 -6.11 3.12 5.70
C LEU A 20 -6.54 4.36 4.91
N LEU A 21 -6.97 4.19 3.65
CA LEU A 21 -7.51 5.30 2.85
C LEU A 21 -8.73 5.94 3.52
N SER A 22 -9.71 5.14 3.95
CA SER A 22 -10.88 5.65 4.66
C SER A 22 -10.48 6.44 5.90
N ARG A 23 -9.54 5.92 6.69
CA ARG A 23 -9.05 6.60 7.91
C ARG A 23 -8.34 7.91 7.60
N ILE A 24 -7.59 8.00 6.50
CA ILE A 24 -6.96 9.24 6.06
C ILE A 24 -8.02 10.26 5.64
N LEU A 25 -9.06 9.84 4.94
CA LEU A 25 -10.14 10.74 4.50
C LEU A 25 -10.96 11.29 5.68
N GLU A 26 -11.24 10.46 6.69
CA GLU A 26 -12.06 10.85 7.85
C GLU A 26 -11.28 11.65 8.90
N CYS A 27 -10.05 11.20 9.23
CA CYS A 27 -9.28 11.69 10.38
C CYS A 27 -7.93 12.33 10.01
N GLY A 28 -7.60 12.41 8.72
CA GLY A 28 -6.33 12.96 8.26
C GLY A 28 -6.26 14.49 8.38
N LYS A 29 -5.03 15.01 8.43
CA LYS A 29 -4.78 16.45 8.47
C LYS A 29 -4.48 16.97 7.07
N GLN A 30 -5.18 18.03 6.66
CA GLN A 30 -4.85 18.76 5.44
C GLN A 30 -3.50 19.47 5.59
N LYS A 31 -2.69 19.36 4.55
CA LYS A 31 -1.40 20.06 4.39
C LYS A 31 -1.36 20.70 3.02
N SER A 32 -0.85 21.93 2.95
CA SER A 32 -0.51 22.55 1.68
C SER A 32 0.79 21.95 1.13
N ASP A 33 0.85 21.76 -0.18
CA ASP A 33 2.00 21.24 -0.92
C ASP A 33 2.57 22.31 -1.86
N ARG A 34 3.77 22.06 -2.41
CA ARG A 34 4.45 22.98 -3.34
C ARG A 34 3.65 23.17 -4.64
N THR A 35 2.83 22.18 -5.01
CA THR A 35 1.99 22.15 -6.21
C THR A 35 0.65 22.86 -6.03
N GLY A 36 0.30 23.30 -4.82
CA GLY A 36 -0.94 24.04 -4.54
C GLY A 36 -2.22 23.21 -4.61
N THR A 37 -2.13 21.88 -4.71
CA THR A 37 -3.28 20.96 -4.75
C THR A 37 -3.76 20.63 -3.34
N GLY A 38 -2.84 20.65 -2.37
CA GLY A 38 -3.10 20.19 -1.01
C GLY A 38 -3.19 18.66 -0.90
N THR A 39 -2.93 18.14 0.29
CA THR A 39 -2.96 16.69 0.55
C THR A 39 -3.52 16.43 1.94
N ILE A 40 -4.33 15.38 2.09
CA ILE A 40 -4.77 14.88 3.39
C ILE A 40 -3.79 13.78 3.81
N SER A 41 -3.16 13.92 4.97
CA SER A 41 -2.11 13.00 5.42
C SER A 41 -2.32 12.54 6.85
N MET A 42 -1.84 11.34 7.14
CA MET A 42 -1.79 10.76 8.48
C MET A 42 -0.39 10.20 8.74
N PHE A 43 0.08 10.26 9.98
CA PHE A 43 1.41 9.78 10.36
C PHE A 43 1.34 8.41 11.06
N GLY A 44 2.36 7.58 10.87
CA GLY A 44 2.56 6.35 11.64
C GLY A 44 1.59 5.22 11.27
N THR A 45 1.56 4.82 10.01
CA THR A 45 0.72 3.72 9.52
C THR A 45 1.60 2.56 9.06
N GLN A 46 1.14 1.33 9.28
CA GLN A 46 1.86 0.12 8.87
C GLN A 46 0.89 -0.84 8.20
N SER A 47 1.32 -1.43 7.09
CA SER A 47 0.63 -2.51 6.39
C SER A 47 1.58 -3.69 6.21
N ARG A 48 1.05 -4.90 6.19
CA ARG A 48 1.83 -6.14 6.01
C ARG A 48 1.19 -6.98 4.91
N TYR A 49 1.98 -7.40 3.95
CA TYR A 49 1.54 -8.21 2.82
C TYR A 49 2.33 -9.51 2.76
N SER A 50 1.66 -10.63 2.50
CA SER A 50 2.32 -11.92 2.35
C SER A 50 2.81 -12.09 0.91
N LEU A 51 4.10 -12.43 0.76
CA LEU A 51 4.72 -12.78 -0.53
C LEU A 51 4.90 -14.30 -0.70
N ARG A 52 4.29 -15.10 0.18
CA ARG A 52 4.40 -16.57 0.11
C ARG A 52 3.65 -17.08 -1.12
N ASN A 53 4.03 -18.28 -1.57
CA ASN A 53 3.38 -18.99 -2.68
C ASN A 53 3.43 -18.26 -4.03
N GLY A 54 4.40 -17.35 -4.22
CA GLY A 54 4.54 -16.59 -5.46
C GLY A 54 3.48 -15.50 -5.65
N THR A 55 2.78 -15.11 -4.59
CA THR A 55 1.75 -14.07 -4.63
C THR A 55 2.39 -12.68 -4.64
N ILE A 56 1.88 -11.79 -5.50
CA ILE A 56 2.21 -10.36 -5.51
C ILE A 56 0.96 -9.59 -5.10
N PRO A 57 1.03 -8.72 -4.06
CA PRO A 57 -0.12 -7.97 -3.55
C PRO A 57 -0.47 -6.80 -4.47
N LEU A 58 -0.96 -7.10 -5.67
CA LEU A 58 -1.47 -6.12 -6.61
C LEU A 58 -2.91 -5.74 -6.21
N LEU A 59 -3.20 -4.44 -6.14
CA LEU A 59 -4.54 -3.95 -5.82
C LEU A 59 -5.53 -4.41 -6.90
N THR A 60 -6.66 -4.97 -6.48
CA THR A 60 -7.71 -5.47 -7.38
C THR A 60 -8.81 -4.45 -7.61
N THR A 61 -9.03 -3.55 -6.65
CA THR A 61 -10.04 -2.48 -6.73
C THR A 61 -9.75 -1.41 -7.79
N LYS A 62 -8.50 -1.33 -8.26
CA LYS A 62 -8.09 -0.44 -9.34
C LYS A 62 -7.03 -1.12 -10.19
N LYS A 63 -7.18 -1.03 -11.52
CA LYS A 63 -6.19 -1.58 -12.45
C LYS A 63 -4.83 -0.89 -12.26
N VAL A 64 -3.82 -1.67 -11.87
CA VAL A 64 -2.42 -1.24 -11.75
C VAL A 64 -1.68 -1.56 -13.04
N PHE A 65 -0.82 -0.64 -13.50
CA PHE A 65 -0.01 -0.84 -14.70
C PHE A 65 1.24 -1.70 -14.40
N TRP A 66 1.06 -3.02 -14.41
CA TRP A 66 2.11 -3.97 -14.02
C TRP A 66 3.37 -3.95 -14.90
N LYS A 67 3.21 -3.78 -16.22
CA LYS A 67 4.34 -3.79 -17.16
C LYS A 67 5.35 -2.69 -16.84
N GLY A 68 4.88 -1.47 -16.61
CA GLY A 68 5.76 -0.34 -16.24
C GLY A 68 6.43 -0.55 -14.90
N VAL A 69 5.72 -1.04 -13.88
CA VAL A 69 6.31 -1.33 -12.56
C VAL A 69 7.45 -2.35 -12.67
N LEU A 70 7.28 -3.39 -13.48
CA LEU A 70 8.32 -4.40 -13.69
C LEU A 70 9.51 -3.83 -14.47
N GLU A 71 9.26 -3.05 -15.52
CA GLU A 71 10.32 -2.40 -16.31
C GLU A 71 11.14 -1.41 -15.46
N GLU A 72 10.48 -0.57 -14.65
CA GLU A 72 11.15 0.33 -13.70
C GLU A 72 11.98 -0.44 -12.67
N LEU A 73 11.45 -1.53 -12.12
CA LEU A 73 12.19 -2.38 -11.17
C LEU A 73 13.45 -2.99 -11.81
N LEU A 74 13.32 -3.52 -13.03
CA LEU A 74 14.47 -4.07 -13.77
C LEU A 74 15.47 -2.97 -14.13
N TRP A 75 15.01 -1.76 -14.43
CA TRP A 75 15.87 -0.61 -14.66
C TRP A 75 16.65 -0.21 -13.40
N PHE A 76 15.99 -0.17 -12.22
CA PHE A 76 16.67 0.06 -10.94
C PHE A 76 17.75 -0.99 -10.66
N LEU A 77 17.46 -2.27 -10.89
CA LEU A 77 18.43 -3.37 -10.70
C LEU A 77 19.62 -3.29 -11.66
N ARG A 78 19.43 -2.72 -12.85
CA ARG A 78 20.50 -2.48 -13.83
C ARG A 78 21.39 -1.29 -13.45
N GLY A 79 21.03 -0.50 -12.44
CA GLY A 79 21.75 0.72 -12.06
C GLY A 79 21.86 1.71 -13.21
N SER A 80 20.91 1.69 -14.15
CA SER A 80 20.93 2.57 -15.30
C SER A 80 20.55 3.98 -14.83
N CYS A 81 21.47 4.93 -14.98
CA CYS A 81 21.21 6.34 -14.78
C CYS A 81 21.16 6.96 -16.18
N ALA A 82 19.99 6.96 -16.81
CA ALA A 82 19.77 7.66 -18.08
C ALA A 82 18.94 8.91 -17.82
#